data_AF-A0A0B1T622-F1
#
_entry.id   AF-A0A0B1T622-F1
#
_cell.length_a   1.000
_cell.length_b   1.000
_cell.length_c   1.000
_cell.angle_alpha   90.00
_cell.angle_beta   90.00
_cell.angle_gamma   90.00
#
_symmetry.space_group_name_H-M   'P 1'
#
loop_
_entity.id
_entity.type
_entity.pdbx_description
1 polymer ?
#
loop_
_entity_poly.entity_id
_entity_poly.type
_entity_poly.pdbx_seq_one_letter_code
_entity_poly.pdbx_strand_id
1 'polypeptide(L)'
;LIFGLINYFLSCFTVFILFKVVGDDFLKDPCLEPHNCTPVEGAKDKVDRLTYKKFQEIRRDPQYAECHSRQVWEDMLEACDDKTMGDPEERKEMKLIFCSTGFEKKRRTIARLASKPVQTFFVCNNVC
;
A
#
# COMPACT_ATOMS: atom_id res chain seq x y z
N LEU A 1 33.31 12.50 -12.76
CA LEU A 1 31.99 12.85 -12.19
C LEU A 1 31.01 12.94 -13.34
N ILE A 2 30.07 12.01 -13.42
CA ILE A 2 29.05 11.97 -14.48
C ILE A 2 27.71 12.25 -13.80
N PHE A 3 26.95 13.18 -14.36
CA PHE A 3 25.57 13.42 -13.96
C PHE A 3 24.68 12.54 -14.83
N GLY A 4 24.03 11.56 -14.22
CA GLY A 4 23.10 10.66 -14.90
C GLY A 4 21.66 11.02 -14.56
N LEU A 5 20.79 11.03 -15.58
CA LEU A 5 19.34 10.94 -15.40
C LEU A 5 18.97 9.47 -15.62
N ILE A 6 18.57 8.78 -14.56
CA ILE A 6 18.06 7.42 -14.68
C ILE A 6 16.56 7.46 -14.42
N ASN A 7 15.79 6.99 -15.39
CA ASN A 7 14.38 6.72 -15.21
C ASN A 7 14.24 5.35 -14.54
N TYR A 8 13.80 5.33 -13.28
CA TYR A 8 13.40 4.09 -12.64
C TYR A 8 11.91 3.85 -12.85
N PHE A 9 11.60 2.82 -13.64
CA PHE A 9 10.25 2.24 -13.71
C PHE A 9 10.08 1.25 -12.54
N LEU A 10 9.73 1.75 -11.37
CA LEU A 10 9.25 0.91 -10.27
C LEU A 10 7.75 0.71 -10.46
N SER A 11 7.36 -0.27 -11.30
CA SER A 11 6.03 -0.88 -11.61
C SER A 11 4.73 -0.06 -11.54
N CYS A 12 4.61 0.98 -10.71
CA CYS A 12 3.48 1.89 -10.54
C CYS A 12 3.87 3.38 -10.37
N PHE A 13 5.17 3.73 -10.30
CA PHE A 13 5.63 5.11 -10.08
C PHE A 13 6.62 5.56 -11.15
N THR A 14 6.48 6.82 -11.57
CA THR A 14 7.53 7.51 -12.31
C THR A 14 8.30 8.38 -11.33
N VAL A 15 9.60 8.14 -11.20
CA VAL A 15 10.47 8.90 -10.30
C VAL A 15 11.61 9.51 -11.11
N PHE A 16 11.72 10.83 -11.07
CA PHE A 16 12.83 11.58 -11.65
C PHE A 16 13.81 11.94 -10.55
N ILE A 17 15.01 11.37 -10.58
CA ILE A 17 16.08 11.69 -9.64
C ILE A 17 17.34 12.04 -10.44
N LEU A 18 17.94 13.19 -10.12
CA LEU A 18 19.28 13.53 -10.57
C LEU A 18 20.26 13.11 -9.49
N PHE A 19 21.13 12.13 -9.78
CA PHE A 19 22.10 11.65 -8.80
C PHE A 19 23.51 11.62 -9.37
N LYS A 20 24.48 11.78 -8.46
CA LYS A 20 25.90 11.71 -8.76
C LYS A 20 26.38 10.26 -8.58
N VAL A 21 26.96 9.71 -9.64
CA VAL A 21 27.53 8.35 -9.66
C VAL A 21 29.04 8.47 -9.93
N VAL A 22 29.83 7.60 -9.30
CA VAL A 22 31.26 7.41 -9.61
C VAL A 22 31.48 5.92 -9.82
N GLY A 23 31.79 5.51 -11.05
CA GLY A 23 31.77 4.09 -11.42
C GLY A 23 30.34 3.54 -11.39
N ASP A 24 30.14 2.41 -10.71
CA ASP A 24 28.84 1.77 -10.49
C ASP A 24 28.23 2.06 -9.10
N ASP A 25 28.90 2.87 -8.28
CA ASP A 25 28.48 3.15 -6.91
C ASP A 25 27.70 4.47 -6.80
N PHE A 26 26.56 4.41 -6.11
CA PHE A 26 25.79 5.58 -5.72
C PHE A 26 26.53 6.33 -4.60
N LEU A 27 26.83 7.62 -4.84
CA LEU A 27 27.50 8.45 -3.83
C LEU A 27 26.59 8.83 -2.65
N LYS A 28 25.27 8.73 -2.83
CA LYS A 28 24.24 9.01 -1.82
C LYS A 28 23.03 8.12 -2.06
N ASP A 29 22.28 7.86 -1.00
CA ASP A 29 21.01 7.14 -1.09
C ASP A 29 20.01 7.91 -1.98
N PRO A 30 19.56 7.34 -3.11
CA PRO A 30 18.58 7.96 -3.99
C PRO A 30 17.24 8.26 -3.29
N CYS A 31 16.90 7.50 -2.24
CA CYS A 31 15.67 7.71 -1.46
C CYS A 31 15.73 8.94 -0.55
N LEU A 32 16.94 9.42 -0.22
CA LEU A 32 17.14 10.62 0.59
C LEU A 32 17.26 11.90 -0.25
N GLU A 33 17.40 11.76 -1.57
CA GLU A 33 17.39 12.90 -2.48
C GLU A 33 15.93 13.33 -2.75
N PRO A 34 15.70 14.65 -2.92
CA PRO A 34 14.36 15.18 -3.17
C PRO A 34 13.85 14.63 -4.50
N HIS A 35 12.88 13.72 -4.41
CA HIS A 35 12.24 13.10 -5.57
C HIS A 35 10.72 13.31 -5.47
N ASN A 36 10.10 13.53 -6.62
CA ASN A 36 8.65 13.57 -6.72
C ASN A 36 8.17 12.22 -7.25
N CYS A 37 7.74 11.33 -6.35
CA CYS A 37 7.11 10.07 -6.72
C CYS A 37 5.68 10.35 -7.16
N THR A 38 5.43 10.43 -8.46
CA THR A 38 4.06 10.52 -8.97
C THR A 38 3.59 9.13 -9.40
N PRO A 39 2.55 8.56 -8.74
CA PRO A 39 1.96 7.31 -9.20
C PRO A 39 1.36 7.48 -10.59
N VAL A 40 1.58 6.48 -11.45
CA VAL A 40 1.04 6.46 -12.83
C VAL A 40 -0.49 6.30 -12.80
N GLU A 41 -1.01 5.54 -11.81
CA GLU A 41 -2.45 5.31 -11.60
C GLU A 41 -2.83 5.69 -10.16
N GLY A 42 -3.03 6.99 -9.90
CA GLY A 42 -3.22 7.54 -8.55
C GLY A 42 -4.36 6.90 -7.75
N ALA A 43 -5.56 6.78 -8.34
CA ALA A 43 -6.72 6.17 -7.67
C ALA A 43 -6.47 4.69 -7.33
N LYS A 44 -5.84 3.94 -8.22
CA LYS A 44 -5.51 2.52 -7.98
C LYS A 44 -4.47 2.37 -6.88
N ASP A 45 -3.39 3.17 -6.91
CA ASP A 45 -2.37 3.14 -5.87
C ASP A 45 -2.98 3.44 -4.48
N LYS A 46 -3.89 4.42 -4.40
CA LYS A 46 -4.63 4.72 -3.17
C LYS A 46 -5.45 3.52 -2.69
N VAL A 47 -6.20 2.85 -3.58
CA VAL A 47 -6.99 1.65 -3.24
C VAL A 47 -6.11 0.49 -2.80
N ASP A 48 -4.96 0.29 -3.45
CA ASP A 48 -4.02 -0.77 -3.11
C ASP A 48 -3.39 -0.53 -1.73
N ARG A 49 -2.96 0.71 -1.45
CA ARG A 49 -2.45 1.11 -0.13
C ARG A 49 -3.51 0.97 0.96
N LEU A 50 -4.73 1.42 0.70
CA LEU A 50 -5.86 1.29 1.63
C LEU A 50 -6.16 -0.18 1.93
N THR A 51 -6.24 -1.01 0.89
CA THR A 51 -6.46 -2.46 1.01
C THR A 51 -5.36 -3.11 1.83
N TYR A 52 -4.10 -2.77 1.54
CA TYR A 52 -2.96 -3.32 2.26
C TYR A 52 -2.99 -2.95 3.74
N LYS A 53 -3.31 -1.69 4.07
CA LYS A 53 -3.45 -1.23 5.46
C LYS A 53 -4.53 -2.00 6.21
N LYS A 54 -5.74 -2.10 5.67
CA LYS A 54 -6.83 -2.88 6.32
C LYS A 54 -6.45 -4.35 6.50
N PHE A 55 -5.77 -4.95 5.53
CA PHE A 55 -5.29 -6.32 5.66
C PHE A 55 -4.22 -6.50 6.74
N GLN A 56 -3.40 -5.48 7.00
CA GLN A 56 -2.48 -5.48 8.14
C GLN A 56 -3.23 -5.35 9.47
N GLU A 57 -4.28 -4.53 9.53
CA GLU A 57 -5.15 -4.40 10.72
C GLU A 57 -5.81 -5.75 11.05
N ILE A 58 -6.45 -6.41 10.08
CA ILE A 58 -7.07 -7.73 10.25
C ILE A 58 -6.10 -8.77 10.81
N ARG A 59 -4.82 -8.72 10.41
CA ARG A 59 -3.80 -9.67 10.88
C ARG A 59 -3.32 -9.39 12.30
N ARG A 60 -3.34 -8.12 12.72
CA ARG A 60 -2.74 -7.67 13.98
C ARG A 60 -3.75 -7.66 15.11
N ASP A 61 -5.00 -7.39 14.80
CA ASP A 61 -6.07 -7.26 15.78
C ASP A 61 -6.92 -8.55 15.84
N PRO A 62 -6.86 -9.30 16.97
CA PRO A 62 -7.65 -10.51 17.17
C PRO A 62 -9.16 -10.31 17.04
N GLN A 63 -9.69 -9.09 17.22
CA GLN A 63 -11.13 -8.83 17.12
C GLN A 63 -11.69 -9.18 15.74
N TYR A 64 -10.86 -9.12 14.69
CA TYR A 64 -11.27 -9.49 13.35
C TYR A 64 -11.51 -11.00 13.15
N ALA A 65 -11.12 -11.86 14.09
CA ALA A 65 -11.43 -13.29 14.05
C ALA A 65 -12.94 -13.56 14.11
N GLU A 66 -13.69 -12.69 14.79
CA GLU A 66 -15.15 -12.79 14.96
C GLU A 66 -15.92 -11.89 13.98
N CYS A 67 -15.24 -10.95 13.30
CA CYS A 67 -15.86 -10.05 12.34
C CYS A 67 -16.32 -10.78 11.07
N HIS A 68 -17.53 -10.44 10.61
CA HIS A 68 -18.03 -10.97 9.36
C HIS A 68 -17.33 -10.28 8.18
N SER A 69 -16.89 -11.03 7.16
CA SER A 69 -16.17 -10.47 6.02
C SER A 69 -16.95 -9.38 5.26
N ARG A 70 -18.27 -9.35 5.39
CA ARG A 70 -19.11 -8.27 4.85
C ARG A 70 -18.92 -6.94 5.59
N GLN A 71 -18.79 -6.96 6.92
CA GLN A 71 -18.53 -5.74 7.70
C GLN A 71 -17.19 -5.12 7.28
N VAL A 72 -16.13 -5.94 7.20
CA VAL A 72 -14.81 -5.49 6.73
C VAL A 72 -14.86 -4.93 5.30
N TRP A 73 -15.73 -5.46 4.44
CA TRP A 73 -15.94 -4.92 3.10
C TRP A 73 -16.65 -3.57 3.12
N GLU A 74 -17.69 -3.42 3.94
CA GLU A 74 -18.43 -2.17 4.11
C GLU A 74 -17.52 -1.06 4.69
N ASP A 75 -16.72 -1.37 5.71
CA ASP A 75 -15.70 -0.47 6.25
C ASP A 75 -14.74 0.05 5.16
N MET A 76 -14.35 -0.84 4.24
CA MET A 76 -13.45 -0.49 3.14
C MET A 76 -14.13 0.41 2.10
N LEU A 77 -15.43 0.23 1.86
CA LEU A 77 -16.20 1.12 0.98
C LEU A 77 -16.34 2.50 1.62
N GLU A 78 -16.61 2.57 2.93
CA GLU A 78 -16.67 3.83 3.66
C GLU A 78 -15.32 4.55 3.65
N ALA A 79 -14.22 3.81 3.83
CA ALA A 79 -12.88 4.37 3.74
C ALA A 79 -12.53 4.90 2.33
N CYS A 80 -13.17 4.40 1.26
CA CYS A 80 -13.04 4.99 -0.08
C CYS A 80 -13.82 6.31 -0.21
N ASP A 81 -14.90 6.48 0.56
CA ASP A 81 -15.74 7.69 0.56
C ASP A 81 -15.17 8.81 1.48
N ASP A 82 -14.10 8.54 2.22
CA ASP A 82 -13.43 9.51 3.10
C ASP A 82 -12.93 10.73 2.30
N LYS A 83 -13.30 11.93 2.76
CA LYS A 83 -12.96 13.20 2.11
C LYS A 83 -11.47 13.46 2.00
N THR A 84 -10.64 12.83 2.84
CA THR A 84 -9.18 12.92 2.79
C THR A 84 -8.56 12.12 1.65
N MET A 85 -9.30 11.21 1.02
CA MET A 85 -8.81 10.35 -0.05
C MET A 85 -8.76 11.02 -1.42
N GLY A 86 -9.35 12.20 -1.60
CA GLY A 86 -9.34 12.93 -2.86
C GLY A 86 -10.62 13.70 -3.13
N ASP A 87 -10.73 14.21 -4.34
CA ASP A 87 -11.95 14.85 -4.84
C ASP A 87 -13.09 13.83 -5.06
N PRO A 88 -14.35 14.27 -5.25
CA PRO A 88 -15.48 13.36 -5.42
C PRO A 88 -15.37 12.38 -6.60
N GLU A 89 -14.76 12.78 -7.71
CA GLU A 89 -14.60 11.90 -8.88
C GLU A 89 -13.51 10.86 -8.62
N GLU A 90 -12.41 11.27 -7.99
CA GLU A 90 -11.34 10.35 -7.58
C GLU A 90 -11.85 9.31 -6.57
N ARG A 91 -12.65 9.72 -5.57
CA ARG A 91 -13.27 8.77 -4.62
C ARG A 91 -14.22 7.79 -5.29
N LYS A 92 -14.99 8.26 -6.27
CA LYS A 92 -15.88 7.39 -7.07
C LYS A 92 -15.07 6.40 -7.91
N GLU A 93 -13.99 6.84 -8.54
CA GLU A 93 -13.07 5.97 -9.28
C GLU A 93 -12.44 4.92 -8.36
N MET A 94 -11.94 5.32 -7.19
CA MET A 94 -11.40 4.40 -6.19
C MET A 94 -12.42 3.31 -5.79
N LYS A 95 -13.68 3.69 -5.58
CA LYS A 95 -14.75 2.74 -5.23
C LYS A 95 -15.04 1.76 -6.36
N LEU A 96 -15.04 2.22 -7.62
CA LEU A 96 -15.17 1.36 -8.79
C LEU A 96 -14.00 0.38 -8.89
N ILE A 97 -12.76 0.86 -8.71
CA ILE A 97 -11.55 0.03 -8.73
C ILE A 97 -11.62 -1.03 -7.62
N PHE A 98 -11.98 -0.65 -6.40
CA PHE A 98 -12.10 -1.59 -5.29
C PHE A 98 -13.13 -2.69 -5.58
N CYS A 99 -14.32 -2.29 -6.04
CA CYS A 99 -15.41 -3.20 -6.39
C CYS A 99 -15.10 -4.09 -7.60
N SER A 100 -14.27 -3.63 -8.56
CA SER A 100 -13.96 -4.36 -9.80
C SER A 100 -13.39 -5.76 -9.56
N THR A 101 -12.68 -5.95 -8.45
CA THR A 101 -12.08 -7.24 -8.08
C THR A 101 -13.08 -8.25 -7.50
N GLY A 102 -14.29 -7.80 -7.17
CA GLY A 102 -15.40 -8.58 -6.67
C GLY A 102 -15.32 -8.94 -5.18
N PHE A 103 -16.49 -8.97 -4.53
CA PHE A 103 -16.62 -9.31 -3.11
C PHE A 103 -16.03 -10.69 -2.78
N GLU A 104 -16.29 -11.70 -3.61
CA GLU A 104 -15.90 -13.08 -3.31
C GLU A 104 -14.38 -13.28 -3.19
N LYS A 105 -13.60 -12.56 -4.00
CA LYS A 105 -12.13 -12.59 -3.92
C LYS A 105 -11.63 -11.96 -2.62
N LYS A 106 -12.21 -10.83 -2.21
CA LYS A 106 -11.86 -10.17 -0.95
C LYS A 106 -12.35 -10.97 0.26
N ARG A 107 -13.55 -11.55 0.22
CA ARG A 107 -14.12 -12.43 1.27
C ARG A 107 -13.16 -13.56 1.63
N ARG A 108 -12.69 -14.32 0.62
CA ARG A 108 -11.70 -15.39 0.83
C ARG A 108 -10.40 -14.88 1.44
N THR A 109 -9.96 -13.69 1.02
CA THR A 109 -8.75 -13.07 1.55
C THR A 109 -8.93 -12.69 3.02
N ILE A 110 -10.02 -11.99 3.34
CA ILE A 110 -10.36 -11.56 4.72
C ILE A 110 -10.47 -12.77 5.63
N ALA A 111 -11.23 -13.80 5.26
CA ALA A 111 -11.38 -15.03 6.05
C ALA A 111 -10.02 -15.70 6.34
N ARG A 112 -9.14 -15.78 5.33
CA ARG A 112 -7.79 -16.32 5.49
C ARG A 112 -6.91 -15.46 6.40
N LEU A 113 -7.09 -14.15 6.40
CA LEU A 113 -6.32 -13.24 7.23
C LEU A 113 -6.77 -13.29 8.69
N ALA A 114 -8.09 -13.31 8.91
CA ALA A 114 -8.72 -13.42 10.22
C ALA A 114 -8.45 -14.78 10.90
N SER A 115 -8.32 -15.86 10.13
CA SER A 115 -8.05 -17.20 10.67
C SER A 115 -6.56 -17.47 10.96
N LYS A 116 -5.65 -16.62 10.51
CA LYS A 116 -4.23 -16.80 10.79
C LYS A 116 -3.95 -16.39 12.23
N PRO A 117 -3.31 -17.24 13.05
CA PRO A 117 -2.88 -16.82 14.38
C PRO A 117 -1.98 -15.60 14.24
N VAL A 118 -2.22 -14.59 15.06
CA VAL A 118 -1.35 -13.41 15.18
C VAL A 118 0.06 -13.95 15.37
N GLN A 119 0.94 -13.70 14.40
CA GLN A 119 2.34 -14.05 14.55
C GLN A 119 2.86 -13.17 15.69
N THR A 120 2.86 -13.72 16.90
CA THR A 120 3.58 -13.14 18.03
C THR A 120 4.99 -12.92 17.53
N PHE A 121 5.40 -11.65 17.46
CA PHE A 121 6.79 -11.29 17.32
C PHE A 121 7.55 -12.13 18.34
N PHE A 122 8.39 -13.06 17.87
CA PHE A 122 9.52 -13.47 18.67
C PHE A 122 10.35 -12.19 18.84
N VAL A 123 10.18 -11.53 19.98
CA VAL A 123 11.16 -10.59 20.47
C VAL A 123 12.41 -11.43 20.64
N CYS A 124 13.33 -11.35 19.68
CA CYS A 124 14.70 -11.74 19.91
C CYS A 124 15.21 -10.72 20.93
N ASN A 125 15.07 -11.05 22.22
CA ASN A 125 15.80 -10.37 23.29
C ASN A 125 17.27 -10.66 23.03
N ASN A 126 17.89 -9.89 22.14
CA ASN A 126 19.34 -9.82 22.06
C ASN A 126 19.80 -9.07 23.30
N VAL A 127 20.09 -9.85 24.34
CA VAL A 127 21.13 -9.51 25.29
C VAL A 127 22.42 -9.40 24.46
N CYS A 128 22.87 -8.17 24.23
CA CYS A 128 24.25 -7.84 23.95
C CYS A 128 24.73 -6.92 25.08
#